data_AF-A0A7W7HQX7-F1
#
_entry.id   AF-A0A7W7HQX7-F1
#
_cell.length_a   1.000
_cell.length_b   1.000
_cell.length_c   1.000
_cell.angle_alpha   90.00
_cell.angle_beta   90.00
_cell.angle_gamma   90.00
#
_symmetry.space_group_name_H-M   'P 1'
#
loop_
_entity.id
_entity.type
_entity.pdbx_description
1 polymer ?
#
loop_
_entity_poly.entity_id
_entity_poly.type
_entity_poly.pdbx_seq_one_letter_code
_entity_poly.pdbx_strand_id
1 'polypeptide(L)' 'MMAYEQSERQLQEMIDQLRRMRNECEPKSNQNPRYLRYSHAVTALRWIIDDLARERG' A
#
# COMPACT_ATOMS: atom_id res chain seq x y z
N MET A 1 15.87 4.31 14.77
CA MET A 1 16.27 3.66 13.50
C MET A 1 15.55 2.33 13.30
N MET A 2 15.69 1.34 14.20
CA MET A 2 15.03 0.02 14.07
C MET A 2 13.49 0.04 14.00
N ALA A 3 12.83 1.04 14.61
CA ALA A 3 11.37 1.17 14.55
C ALA A 3 10.85 1.50 13.14
N TYR A 4 11.55 2.35 12.39
CA TYR A 4 11.15 2.76 11.04
C TYR A 4 11.27 1.61 10.05
N GLU A 5 12.34 0.83 10.11
CA GLU A 5 12.56 -0.34 9.24
C GLU A 5 11.49 -1.42 9.46
N GLN A 6 11.09 -1.62 10.72
CA GLN A 6 10.01 -2.54 11.06
C GLN A 6 8.66 -2.04 10.53
N SER A 7 8.38 -0.74 10.66
CA SER A 7 7.16 -0.13 10.10
C SER A 7 7.14 -0.18 8.57
N GLU A 8 8.24 0.14 7.89
CA GLU A 8 8.37 0.04 6.43
C GLU A 8 8.08 -1.39 5.95
N ARG A 9 8.64 -2.40 6.62
CA ARG A 9 8.40 -3.81 6.29
C ARG A 9 6.92 -4.19 6.43
N GLN A 10 6.29 -3.79 7.54
CA GLN A 10 4.86 -4.06 7.78
C GLN A 10 3.98 -3.40 6.71
N LEU A 11 4.26 -2.15 6.37
CA LEU A 11 3.52 -1.42 5.32
C LEU A 11 3.71 -2.07 3.94
N GLN A 12 4.92 -2.58 3.65
CA GLN A 12 5.20 -3.29 2.40
C GLN A 12 4.43 -4.62 2.31
N GLU A 13 4.35 -5.38 3.41
CA GLU A 13 3.54 -6.60 3.49
C GLU A 13 2.04 -6.30 3.28
N MET A 14 1.54 -5.22 3.86
CA MET A 14 0.15 -4.78 3.66
C MET A 14 -0.11 -4.38 2.20
N ILE A 15 0.82 -3.69 1.54
CA ILE A 15 0.71 -3.38 0.10
C ILE A 15 0.57 -4.66 -0.72
N ASP A 16 1.36 -5.68 -0.44
CA ASP A 16 1.32 -6.93 -1.19
C ASP A 16 0.01 -7.69 -0.97
N GLN A 17 -0.53 -7.69 0.24
CA GLN A 17 -1.86 -8.24 0.53
C GLN A 17 -2.96 -7.49 -0.24
N LEU A 18 -2.98 -6.16 -0.18
CA LEU A 18 -3.98 -5.34 -0.89
C LEU A 18 -3.88 -5.52 -2.40
N ARG A 19 -2.68 -5.68 -2.96
CA ARG A 19 -2.50 -5.99 -4.38
C ARG A 19 -3.09 -7.35 -4.76
N ARG A 20 -2.93 -8.38 -3.93
CA ARG A 20 -3.57 -9.69 -4.15
C ARG A 20 -5.11 -9.56 -4.14
N MET A 21 -5.67 -8.91 -3.12
CA MET A 21 -7.12 -8.69 -3.01
C MET A 21 -7.69 -7.84 -4.16
N ARG A 22 -6.90 -6.87 -4.65
CA ARG A 22 -7.23 -6.07 -5.82
C ARG A 22 -7.24 -6.89 -7.10
N ASN A 23 -6.29 -7.80 -7.27
CA ASN A 23 -6.19 -8.64 -8.47
C ASN A 23 -7.37 -9.62 -8.60
N GLU A 24 -8.04 -9.93 -7.51
CA GLU A 24 -9.29 -10.70 -7.48
C GLU A 24 -10.54 -9.87 -7.84
N CYS A 25 -10.41 -8.55 -8.01
CA CYS A 25 -11.54 -7.71 -8.41
C CYS A 25 -11.77 -7.77 -9.93
N GLU A 26 -13.01 -7.97 -10.34
CA GLU A 26 -13.43 -7.83 -11.73
C GLU A 26 -14.63 -6.85 -11.85
N PRO A 27 -14.64 -5.94 -12.85
CA PRO A 27 -13.54 -5.68 -13.78
C PRO A 27 -12.34 -5.04 -13.06
N LYS A 28 -11.13 -5.31 -13.57
CA LYS A 28 -9.89 -4.61 -13.18
C LYS A 28 -9.86 -3.16 -13.69
N SER A 29 -10.80 -2.36 -13.21
CA SER A 29 -11.04 -1.00 -13.66
C SER A 29 -11.39 -0.10 -12.48
N ASN A 30 -11.10 1.20 -12.60
CA ASN A 30 -11.50 2.20 -11.62
C ASN A 30 -13.02 2.37 -11.51
N GLN A 31 -13.78 1.85 -12.48
CA GLN A 31 -15.25 1.77 -12.37
C GLN A 31 -15.71 0.73 -11.33
N ASN A 32 -14.87 -0.25 -10.97
CA ASN A 32 -15.14 -1.15 -9.85
C ASN A 32 -14.73 -0.47 -8.54
N PRO A 33 -15.68 -0.13 -7.64
CA PRO A 33 -15.36 0.59 -6.41
C PRO A 33 -14.39 -0.18 -5.49
N ARG A 34 -14.44 -1.52 -5.50
CA ARG A 34 -13.53 -2.36 -4.71
C ARG A 34 -12.10 -2.31 -5.26
N TYR A 35 -11.95 -2.42 -6.58
CA TYR A 35 -10.65 -2.27 -7.25
C TYR A 35 -10.03 -0.88 -7.00
N LEU A 36 -10.85 0.16 -7.12
CA LEU A 36 -10.43 1.55 -6.90
C LEU A 36 -9.97 1.77 -5.46
N ARG A 37 -10.72 1.28 -4.46
CA ARG A 37 -10.36 1.42 -3.04
C ARG A 37 -9.06 0.72 -2.69
N TYR A 38 -8.81 -0.50 -3.19
CA TYR A 38 -7.52 -1.15 -2.99
C TYR A 38 -6.37 -0.38 -3.65
N SER A 39 -6.60 0.18 -4.84
CA SER A 39 -5.60 1.02 -5.51
C SER A 39 -5.28 2.28 -4.70
N HIS A 40 -6.29 2.97 -4.14
CA HIS A 40 -6.08 4.12 -3.27
C HIS A 40 -5.33 3.74 -1.98
N ALA A 41 -5.69 2.63 -1.34
CA ALA A 41 -5.00 2.17 -0.13
C ALA A 41 -3.52 1.88 -0.40
N VAL A 42 -3.20 1.21 -1.52
CA VAL A 42 -1.80 0.96 -1.92
C VAL A 42 -1.03 2.27 -2.14
N THR A 43 -1.66 3.27 -2.77
CA THR A 43 -1.03 4.59 -2.97
C THR A 43 -0.77 5.30 -1.64
N ALA A 44 -1.74 5.29 -0.72
CA ALA A 44 -1.59 5.91 0.59
C ALA A 44 -0.46 5.25 1.41
N LEU A 45 -0.38 3.91 1.43
CA LEU A 45 0.70 3.20 2.13
C LEU A 45 2.07 3.51 1.54
N ARG A 46 2.17 3.69 0.21
CA ARG A 46 3.43 4.12 -0.43
C ARG A 46 3.86 5.51 0.02
N TRP A 47 2.92 6.46 0.13
CA TRP A 47 3.24 7.79 0.66
C TRP A 47 3.76 7.73 2.09
N ILE A 48 3.13 6.90 2.94
CA ILE A 48 3.62 6.71 4.31
C ILE A 48 5.05 6.16 4.30
N ILE A 49 5.35 5.16 3.46
CA ILE A 49 6.73 4.64 3.34
C ILE A 49 7.70 5.73 2.88
N ASP A 50 7.33 6.54 1.89
CA ASP A 50 8.17 7.64 1.40
C ASP A 50 8.43 8.68 2.51
N ASP A 51 7.43 8.98 3.33
CA ASP A 51 7.57 9.92 4.44
C ASP A 51 8.46 9.34 5.55
N LEU A 52 8.29 8.06 5.92
CA LEU A 52 9.20 7.38 6.87
C LEU A 52 10.65 7.35 6.36
N ALA A 53 10.84 7.17 5.05
CA ALA A 53 12.15 7.18 4.44
C ALA A 53 12.80 8.58 4.52
N ARG A 54 12.03 9.65 4.34
CA ARG A 54 12.50 11.04 4.51
C ARG A 54 12.81 11.39 5.96
N GLU A 55 12.01 10.89 6.91
CA GLU A 55 12.25 11.10 8.35
C GLU A 55 13.54 10.42 8.84
N ARG A 56 14.00 9.38 8.12
CA ARG A 56 15.25 8.66 8.42
C ARG A 56 16.51 9.44 8.00
N GLY A 57 16.45 10.32 7.00
CA GLY A 57 17.60 11.09 6.48
C GLY A 57 17.62 11.21 4.96
#